data_AF-A0A1J3I4C8-F1
#
_entry.id   AF-A0A1J3I4C8-F1
#
_cell.length_a   1.000
_cell.length_b   1.000
_cell.length_c   1.000
_cell.angle_alpha   90.00
_cell.angle_beta   90.00
_cell.angle_gamma   90.00
#
_symmetry.space_group_name_H-M   'P 1'
#
loop_
_entity.id
_entity.type
_entity.pdbx_description
1 polymer ?
#
loop_
_entity_poly.entity_id
_entity_poly.type
_entity_poly.pdbx_seq_one_letter_code
_entity_poly.pdbx_strand_id
1 'polypeptide(L)'
;YVLVADAVLLNLVLPVNNSINRTALYLCISSRCCQALFGMLLLVYIPKLDPYPGYQILNNEPLDNVEYDALPGGENICPERHASFFTGIYFDWITPLMKLGYRKPLTEKDVWQLDKWDQTETL
;
A
#
# COMPACT_ATOMS: atom_id res chain seq x y z
N TYR A 1 12.01 -25.77 -0.66
CA TYR A 1 11.30 -26.62 0.31
C TYR A 1 9.78 -26.46 0.25
N VAL A 2 9.21 -25.25 0.37
CA VAL A 2 7.75 -25.03 0.33
C VAL A 2 7.09 -25.50 -0.98
N LEU A 3 7.65 -25.14 -2.14
CA LEU A 3 7.14 -25.59 -3.46
C LEU A 3 7.16 -27.12 -3.64
N VAL A 4 8.16 -27.80 -3.07
CA VAL A 4 8.28 -29.26 -3.13
C VAL A 4 7.22 -29.92 -2.25
N ALA A 5 7.00 -29.38 -1.04
CA ALA A 5 5.93 -29.85 -0.16
C ALA A 5 4.54 -29.65 -0.80
N ASP A 6 4.32 -28.51 -1.46
CA ASP A 6 3.07 -28.23 -2.17
C ASP A 6 2.86 -29.16 -3.38
N ALA A 7 3.93 -29.47 -4.13
CA ALA A 7 3.86 -30.45 -5.22
C ALA A 7 3.56 -31.86 -4.71
N VAL A 8 4.14 -32.27 -3.58
CA VAL A 8 3.86 -33.58 -2.95
C VAL A 8 2.41 -33.65 -2.47
N LEU A 9 1.90 -32.57 -1.85
CA LEU A 9 0.51 -32.51 -1.39
C LEU A 9 -0.49 -32.61 -2.55
N LEU A 10 -0.22 -31.92 -3.68
CA LEU A 10 -1.06 -32.04 -4.87
C LEU A 10 -1.02 -33.46 -5.48
N ASN A 11 0.17 -34.07 -5.52
CA ASN A 11 0.33 -35.46 -5.97
C ASN A 11 -0.39 -36.47 -5.05
N LEU A 12 -0.57 -36.15 -3.77
CA LEU A 12 -1.34 -36.97 -2.82
C LEU A 12 -2.85 -36.74 -2.98
N VAL A 13 -3.28 -35.50 -3.21
CA VAL A 13 -4.70 -35.09 -3.29
C VAL A 13 -5.35 -35.48 -4.63
N LEU A 14 -4.61 -35.39 -5.74
CA LEU A 14 -5.10 -35.76 -7.09
C LEU A 14 -5.62 -37.22 -7.21
N PRO A 15 -4.94 -38.26 -6.70
CA PRO A 15 -5.43 -39.63 -6.78
C PRO A 15 -6.58 -39.94 -5.81
N VAL A 16 -6.68 -39.24 -4.67
CA VAL A 16 -7.76 -39.39 -3.67
C VAL A 16 -8.98 -38.49 -3.96
N ASN A 17 -8.94 -37.73 -5.07
CA ASN A 17 -9.96 -36.79 -5.55
C ASN A 17 -11.37 -37.41 -5.63
N ASN A 18 -11.49 -38.72 -5.87
CA ASN A 18 -12.79 -39.40 -5.97
C ASN A 18 -13.50 -39.55 -4.61
N SER A 19 -12.75 -39.50 -3.50
CA SER A 19 -13.27 -39.63 -2.13
C SER A 19 -13.37 -38.28 -1.38
N ILE A 20 -12.84 -37.20 -1.95
CA ILE A 20 -12.87 -35.86 -1.35
C ILE A 20 -14.05 -35.06 -1.89
N ASN A 21 -14.67 -34.24 -1.04
CA ASN A 21 -15.75 -33.35 -1.43
C ASN A 21 -15.33 -32.42 -2.58
N ARG A 22 -16.11 -32.43 -3.67
CA ARG A 22 -15.84 -31.66 -4.89
C ARG A 22 -15.58 -30.17 -4.62
N THR A 23 -16.32 -29.58 -3.68
CA THR A 23 -16.15 -28.17 -3.27
C THR A 23 -14.80 -27.93 -2.59
N ALA A 24 -14.34 -28.84 -1.74
CA ALA A 24 -13.05 -28.72 -1.06
C ALA A 24 -11.89 -28.80 -2.07
N LEU A 25 -12.02 -29.63 -3.09
CA LEU A 25 -11.06 -29.73 -4.18
C LEU A 25 -11.00 -28.43 -5.00
N TYR A 26 -12.16 -27.85 -5.35
CA TYR A 26 -12.19 -26.56 -6.03
C TYR A 26 -11.56 -25.43 -5.22
N LEU A 27 -11.79 -25.38 -3.91
CA LEU A 27 -11.16 -24.39 -3.01
C LEU A 27 -9.65 -24.59 -2.91
N CYS A 28 -9.18 -25.84 -2.86
CA CYS A 28 -7.75 -26.15 -2.84
C CYS A 28 -7.09 -25.71 -4.15
N ILE A 29 -7.67 -26.08 -5.29
CA ILE A 29 -7.14 -25.73 -6.61
C ILE A 29 -7.15 -24.21 -6.80
N SER A 30 -8.26 -23.53 -6.48
CA SER A 30 -8.34 -22.07 -6.62
C SER A 30 -7.35 -21.35 -5.72
N SER A 31 -7.16 -21.81 -4.47
CA SER A 31 -6.15 -21.27 -3.56
C SER A 31 -4.73 -21.37 -4.14
N ARG A 32 -4.38 -22.54 -4.72
CA ARG A 32 -3.07 -22.71 -5.37
C ARG A 32 -2.91 -21.86 -6.62
N CYS A 33 -3.97 -21.72 -7.42
CA CYS A 33 -3.98 -20.81 -8.56
C CYS A 33 -3.77 -19.36 -8.12
N CYS A 34 -4.49 -18.87 -7.10
CA CYS A 34 -4.32 -17.52 -6.55
C CYS A 34 -2.89 -17.29 -6.04
N GLN A 35 -2.31 -18.26 -5.34
CA GLN A 35 -0.94 -18.18 -4.85
C GLN A 35 0.08 -18.10 -6.00
N ALA A 36 -0.09 -18.91 -7.05
CA ALA A 36 0.77 -18.86 -8.23
C ALA A 36 0.64 -17.54 -8.99
N LEU A 37 -0.60 -17.03 -9.16
CA LEU A 37 -0.86 -15.74 -9.79
C LEU A 37 -0.25 -14.58 -9.00
N PHE A 38 -0.39 -14.59 -7.67
CA PHE A 38 0.22 -13.57 -6.80
C PHE A 38 1.76 -13.64 -6.86
N GLY A 39 2.33 -14.84 -6.85
CA GLY A 39 3.78 -15.04 -7.03
C GLY A 39 4.28 -14.51 -8.38
N MET A 40 3.53 -14.75 -9.46
CA MET A 40 3.85 -14.23 -10.79
C MET A 40 3.76 -12.70 -10.84
N LEU A 41 2.70 -12.12 -10.25
CA LEU A 41 2.52 -10.67 -10.13
C LEU A 41 3.71 -10.04 -9.41
N LEU A 42 4.12 -10.59 -8.26
CA LEU A 42 5.28 -10.14 -7.51
C LEU A 42 6.56 -10.26 -8.34
N LEU A 43 6.74 -11.36 -9.07
CA LEU A 43 7.93 -11.57 -9.91
C LEU A 43 8.01 -10.57 -11.07
N VAL A 44 6.89 -10.09 -11.60
CA VAL A 44 6.85 -9.00 -12.59
C VAL A 44 7.06 -7.63 -11.94
N TYR A 45 6.58 -7.45 -10.70
CA TYR A 45 6.68 -6.19 -9.97
C TYR A 45 8.08 -5.93 -9.41
N ILE A 46 8.72 -6.93 -8.78
CA ILE A 46 10.08 -6.87 -8.19
C ILE A 46 11.13 -6.27 -9.12
N PRO A 47 11.30 -6.70 -10.38
CA PRO A 47 12.30 -6.14 -11.29
C PRO A 47 11.99 -4.72 -11.75
N LYS A 48 10.79 -4.19 -11.45
CA LYS A 48 10.38 -2.81 -11.73
C LYS A 48 10.43 -1.91 -10.49
N LEU A 49 10.87 -2.40 -9.33
CA LEU A 49 11.16 -1.51 -8.22
C LEU A 49 12.43 -0.73 -8.54
N ASP A 50 12.30 0.59 -8.69
CA ASP A 50 13.45 1.47 -8.75
C ASP A 50 14.31 1.28 -7.48
N PRO A 51 15.64 1.16 -7.60
CA PRO A 51 16.51 1.08 -6.44
C PRO A 51 16.28 2.30 -5.55
N TYR A 52 16.01 2.08 -4.25
CA TYR A 52 15.82 3.18 -3.31
C TYR A 52 17.09 4.05 -3.27
N PRO A 53 17.02 5.35 -3.63
CA PRO A 53 18.20 6.20 -3.84
C PRO A 53 18.94 6.61 -2.56
N GLY A 54 18.54 6.07 -1.40
CA GLY A 54 19.00 6.51 -0.08
C GLY A 54 18.17 7.67 0.44
N TYR A 55 18.18 7.85 1.76
CA TYR A 55 17.52 8.97 2.41
C TYR A 55 18.36 10.23 2.18
N GLN A 56 17.77 11.27 1.60
CA GLN A 56 18.37 12.61 1.67
C GLN A 56 18.24 13.09 3.11
N ILE A 57 19.38 13.22 3.80
CA ILE A 57 19.44 13.96 5.05
C ILE A 57 19.03 15.38 4.70
N LEU A 58 17.91 15.84 5.28
CA LEU A 58 17.50 17.24 5.22
C LEU A 58 18.71 18.06 5.65
N ASN A 59 19.29 18.84 4.74
CA ASN A 59 20.45 19.67 5.04
C ASN A 59 20.18 20.42 6.35
N ASN A 60 21.12 20.35 7.28
CA ASN A 60 21.09 21.02 8.58
C ASN A 60 21.28 22.53 8.39
N GLU A 61 20.47 23.15 7.54
CA GLU A 61 20.39 24.60 7.46
C GLU A 61 19.83 25.05 8.82
N PRO A 62 20.54 25.93 9.56
CA PRO A 62 20.08 26.39 10.85
C PRO A 62 18.69 26.97 10.64
N LEU A 63 17.71 26.43 11.36
CA LEU A 63 16.33 26.86 11.38
C LEU A 63 16.29 28.25 12.03
N ASP A 64 16.77 29.26 11.31
CA ASP A 64 16.69 30.66 11.69
C ASP A 64 15.22 31.04 11.55
N ASN A 65 14.49 30.85 12.65
CA ASN A 65 13.23 31.53 12.93
C ASN A 65 12.11 31.25 11.91
N VAL A 66 11.93 29.99 11.49
CA VAL A 66 10.67 29.59 10.86
C VAL A 66 9.64 29.48 11.98
N GLU A 67 9.06 30.61 12.34
CA GLU A 67 7.77 30.63 13.02
C GLU A 67 6.82 29.72 12.24
N TYR A 68 6.16 28.81 12.95
CA TYR A 68 5.33 27.78 12.35
C TYR A 68 4.11 28.47 11.72
N ASP A 69 4.23 28.85 10.45
CA ASP A 69 3.15 29.44 9.69
C ASP A 69 2.04 28.40 9.58
N ALA A 70 0.91 28.65 10.25
CA ALA A 70 -0.28 27.84 10.10
C ALA A 70 -0.54 27.62 8.60
N LEU A 71 -0.76 26.36 8.22
CA LEU A 71 -1.01 25.98 6.84
C LEU A 71 -2.06 26.93 6.23
N PRO A 72 -1.87 27.44 5.00
CA PRO A 72 -2.78 28.41 4.40
C PRO A 72 -4.20 27.86 4.46
N GLY A 73 -5.00 28.46 5.36
CA GLY A 73 -6.33 27.99 5.68
C GLY A 73 -7.22 28.02 4.45
N GLY A 74 -7.67 26.84 4.00
CA GLY A 74 -8.88 26.75 3.19
C GLY A 74 -8.83 26.00 1.86
N GLU A 75 -7.68 25.53 1.35
CA GLU A 75 -7.66 24.97 -0.03
C GLU A 75 -7.45 23.45 -0.15
N ASN A 76 -6.84 22.78 0.84
CA ASN A 76 -6.44 21.36 0.71
C ASN A 76 -6.82 20.52 1.95
N ILE A 77 -8.10 20.17 2.09
CA ILE A 77 -8.60 19.24 3.13
C ILE A 77 -8.20 17.80 2.77
N CYS A 78 -7.88 16.98 3.77
CA CYS A 78 -7.58 15.55 3.58
C CYS A 78 -8.65 14.83 2.74
N PRO A 79 -8.28 14.24 1.58
CA PRO A 79 -9.22 13.58 0.69
C PRO A 79 -9.71 12.23 1.21
N GLU A 80 -9.11 11.69 2.29
CA GLU A 80 -9.50 10.43 2.92
C GLU A 80 -11.02 10.35 3.18
N ARG A 81 -11.60 11.41 3.75
CA ARG A 81 -13.03 11.44 4.11
C ARG A 81 -13.96 11.60 2.90
N HIS A 82 -13.44 12.15 1.80
CA HIS A 82 -14.18 12.35 0.56
C HIS A 82 -13.89 11.24 -0.48
N ALA A 83 -13.03 10.28 -0.15
CA ALA A 83 -12.64 9.20 -1.02
C ALA A 83 -13.77 8.15 -1.15
N SER A 84 -13.95 7.60 -2.35
CA SER A 84 -14.85 6.46 -2.56
C SER A 84 -14.38 5.23 -1.78
N PHE A 85 -15.29 4.30 -1.46
CA PHE A 85 -15.01 3.10 -0.65
C PHE A 85 -13.76 2.32 -1.12
N PHE A 86 -13.61 2.13 -2.43
CA PHE A 86 -12.42 1.46 -2.99
C PHE A 86 -11.14 2.29 -2.84
N THR A 87 -11.21 3.60 -3.06
CA THR A 87 -10.08 4.52 -2.87
C THR A 87 -9.62 4.55 -1.41
N GLY A 88 -10.56 4.44 -0.46
CA GLY A 88 -10.27 4.31 0.97
C GLY A 88 -9.54 3.01 1.31
N ILE A 89 -10.04 1.85 0.85
CA ILE A 89 -9.43 0.54 1.14
C ILE A 89 -8.03 0.41 0.53
N TYR A 90 -7.84 0.87 -0.71
CA TYR A 90 -6.56 0.78 -1.40
C TYR A 90 -5.60 1.93 -1.05
N PHE A 91 -5.97 2.84 -0.15
CA PHE A 91 -5.19 4.05 0.20
C PHE A 91 -4.77 4.89 -1.01
N ASP A 92 -5.54 4.83 -2.10
CA ASP A 92 -5.18 5.47 -3.36
C ASP A 92 -5.28 7.01 -3.27
N TRP A 93 -5.98 7.52 -2.26
CA TRP A 93 -6.05 8.94 -1.95
C TRP A 93 -4.70 9.55 -1.55
N ILE A 94 -3.73 8.75 -1.05
CA ILE A 94 -2.36 9.21 -0.71
C ILE A 94 -1.47 9.34 -1.95
N THR A 95 -1.75 8.59 -3.03
CA THR A 95 -0.95 8.55 -4.26
C THR A 95 -0.48 9.92 -4.79
N PRO A 96 -1.31 10.99 -4.86
CA PRO A 96 -0.84 12.31 -5.33
C PRO A 96 0.24 12.93 -4.44
N LEU A 97 0.11 12.82 -3.11
CA LEU A 97 1.12 13.33 -2.17
C LEU A 97 2.43 12.56 -2.28
N MET A 98 2.35 11.24 -2.45
CA MET A 98 3.53 10.39 -2.63
C MET A 98 4.27 10.69 -3.94
N LYS A 99 3.54 10.97 -5.03
CA LYS A 99 4.13 11.43 -6.30
C LYS A 99 4.79 12.81 -6.17
N LEU A 100 4.23 13.70 -5.36
CA LEU A 100 4.80 15.02 -5.09
C LEU A 100 6.13 14.88 -4.33
N GLY A 101 6.13 14.08 -3.26
CA GLY A 101 7.31 13.79 -2.44
C GLY A 101 8.42 13.06 -3.19
N TYR A 102 8.07 12.29 -4.22
CA TYR A 102 9.06 11.66 -5.10
C TYR A 102 9.79 12.68 -5.99
N ARG A 103 9.12 13.79 -6.36
CA ARG A 103 9.70 14.81 -7.26
C ARG A 103 10.43 15.92 -6.50
N LYS A 104 9.97 16.28 -5.31
CA LYS A 104 10.54 17.34 -4.47
C LYS A 104 10.41 17.00 -2.98
N PRO A 105 11.30 17.48 -2.11
CA PRO A 105 11.09 17.39 -0.67
C PRO A 105 9.78 18.11 -0.29
N LEU A 106 8.94 17.44 0.50
CA LEU A 106 7.68 18.00 0.96
C LEU A 106 7.94 19.11 1.97
N THR A 107 7.26 20.24 1.80
CA THR A 107 7.20 21.32 2.80
C THR A 107 5.85 21.28 3.51
N GLU A 108 5.74 21.88 4.69
CA GLU A 108 4.48 21.95 5.46
C GLU A 108 3.31 22.43 4.59
N LYS A 109 3.52 23.43 3.74
CA LYS A 109 2.54 23.99 2.79
C LYS A 109 1.99 23.00 1.76
N ASP A 110 2.69 21.89 1.50
CA ASP A 110 2.29 20.85 0.53
C ASP A 110 1.43 19.75 1.17
N VAL A 111 1.29 19.72 2.50
CA VAL A 111 0.56 18.69 3.25
C VAL A 111 -0.91 19.11 3.43
N TRP A 112 -1.81 18.14 3.38
CA TRP A 112 -3.24 18.36 3.63
C TRP A 112 -3.51 18.77 5.07
N GLN A 113 -4.49 19.64 5.25
CA GLN A 113 -4.98 19.97 6.59
C GLN A 113 -5.86 18.84 7.13
N LEU A 114 -5.71 18.57 8.42
CA LEU A 114 -6.59 17.67 9.16
C LEU A 114 -8.04 18.16 9.07
N ASP A 115 -8.97 17.21 8.94
CA ASP A 115 -10.39 17.55 8.98
C ASP A 115 -10.76 18.15 10.34
N LYS A 116 -11.77 19.01 10.35
CA LYS A 116 -12.21 19.76 11.55
C LYS A 116 -12.59 18.85 12.72
N TRP A 117 -12.96 17.60 12.44
CA TRP A 117 -13.33 16.61 13.45
C TRP A 117 -12.13 16.04 14.21
N ASP A 118 -10.96 16.02 13.57
CA ASP A 118 -9.75 15.41 14.12
C ASP A 118 -8.81 16.46 14.76
N GLN A 119 -9.25 17.72 14.80
CA GLN A 119 -8.50 18.84 15.39
C GLN A 119 -8.67 18.85 16.92
N THR A 120 -7.62 19.25 17.62
CA THR A 120 -7.57 19.29 19.10
C THR A 120 -8.55 20.29 19.71
N GLU A 121 -9.07 21.25 18.93
CA GLU A 121 -10.08 22.20 19.40
C GLU A 121 -11.48 21.58 19.56
N THR A 122 -11.71 20.41 18.95
CA THR A 122 -13.00 19.70 18.96
C THR A 122 -13.04 18.45 19.83
N LEU A 123 -11.96 18.14 20.57
CA LEU A 123 -11.85 17.01 21.51
C LEU A 123 -12.12 17.40 22.97
#